data_AF-A0A971Z2J0-F1
#
_entry.id   AF-A0A971Z2J0-F1
#
_cell.length_a   1.000
_cell.length_b   1.000
_cell.length_c   1.000
_cell.angle_alpha   90.00
_cell.angle_beta   90.00
_cell.angle_gamma   90.00
#
_symmetry.space_group_name_H-M   'P 1'
#
loop_
_entity.id
_entity.type
_entity.pdbx_description
1 polymer ?
#
loop_
_entity_poly.entity_id
_entity_poly.type
_entity_poly.pdbx_seq_one_letter_code
_entity_poly.pdbx_strand_id
1 'polypeptide(L)' 'MAQSETVERILDAAEHLFAEKGFAETSLRLITSKAGVNLAAVNYHFGSKKALIQAVFTRFLDPFVTSLE' A
#
# COMPACT_ATOMS: atom_id res chain seq x y z
N MET A 1 2.31 16.33 -7.94
CA MET A 1 1.82 14.94 -7.96
C MET A 1 0.39 14.96 -7.49
N ALA A 2 -0.54 14.43 -8.28
CA ALA A 2 -1.93 14.33 -7.85
C ALA A 2 -2.00 13.37 -6.65
N GLN A 3 -2.90 13.62 -5.70
CA GLN A 3 -3.03 12.80 -4.48
C GLN A 3 -3.20 11.30 -4.79
N SER A 4 -3.88 10.96 -5.89
CA SER A 4 -4.06 9.59 -6.39
C SER A 4 -2.75 8.94 -6.83
N GLU A 5 -1.84 9.66 -7.48
CA GLU A 5 -0.56 9.11 -7.98
C GLU A 5 0.36 8.65 -6.84
N THR A 6 0.39 9.41 -5.74
CA THR A 6 1.15 9.05 -4.54
C THR A 6 0.59 7.79 -3.87
N VAL A 7 -0.73 7.67 -3.79
CA VAL A 7 -1.42 6.51 -3.21
C VAL A 7 -1.09 5.25 -4.00
N GLU A 8 -1.21 5.28 -5.33
CA GLU A 8 -0.89 4.11 -6.18
C GLU A 8 0.57 3.67 -6.02
N ARG A 9 1.52 4.60 -6.05
CA ARG A 9 2.94 4.27 -5.85
C ARG A 9 3.22 3.60 -4.51
N ILE A 10 2.52 4.01 -3.46
CA ILE A 10 2.64 3.38 -2.13
C ILE A 10 2.05 1.97 -2.17
N LEU A 11 0.86 1.79 -2.76
CA LEU A 11 0.19 0.49 -2.85
C LEU A 11 1.01 -0.50 -3.68
N ASP A 12 1.55 -0.10 -4.82
CA ASP A 12 2.40 -0.93 -5.68
C ASP A 12 3.67 -1.39 -4.97
N ALA A 13 4.33 -0.46 -4.27
CA ALA A 13 5.52 -0.80 -3.49
C ALA A 13 5.18 -1.74 -2.32
N ALA A 14 4.07 -1.48 -1.63
CA ALA A 14 3.62 -2.27 -0.49
C ALA A 14 3.25 -3.69 -0.90
N GLU A 15 2.41 -3.85 -1.93
CA GLU A 15 2.03 -5.15 -2.49
C GLU A 15 3.25 -6.01 -2.79
N HIS A 16 4.17 -5.46 -3.58
CA HIS A 16 5.34 -6.20 -4.03
C HIS A 16 6.22 -6.63 -2.86
N LEU A 17 6.47 -5.73 -1.90
CA LEU A 17 7.29 -6.06 -0.73
C LEU A 17 6.59 -7.05 0.22
N PHE A 18 5.27 -6.91 0.41
CA PHE A 18 4.50 -7.86 1.21
C PHE A 18 4.50 -9.25 0.60
N ALA A 19 4.39 -9.35 -0.73
CA ALA A 19 4.45 -10.63 -1.44
C ALA A 19 5.84 -11.29 -1.35
N GLU A 20 6.92 -10.51 -1.47
CA GLU A 20 8.29 -11.04 -1.46
C GLU A 20 8.82 -11.37 -0.05
N LYS A 21 8.49 -10.55 0.95
CA LYS A 21 9.11 -10.59 2.28
C LYS A 21 8.13 -10.92 3.40
N GLY A 22 6.84 -10.95 3.12
CA GLY A 22 5.80 -11.03 4.13
C GLY A 22 5.62 -9.72 4.90
N PHE A 23 4.58 -9.69 5.73
CA PHE A 23 4.18 -8.49 6.46
C PHE A 23 5.17 -8.12 7.56
N ALA A 24 5.67 -9.08 8.35
CA ALA A 24 6.52 -8.78 9.50
C ALA A 24 7.80 -8.03 9.09
N GLU A 25 8.50 -8.54 8.07
CA GLU A 25 9.78 -8.02 7.57
C GLU A 25 9.67 -6.74 6.73
N THR A 26 8.46 -6.35 6.32
CA THR A 26 8.27 -5.17 5.48
C THR A 26 7.97 -3.93 6.31
N SER A 27 8.95 -3.05 6.52
CA SER A 27 8.74 -1.78 7.25
C SER A 27 8.11 -0.68 6.38
N LEU A 28 7.42 0.29 7.00
CA LEU A 28 6.91 1.46 6.27
C LEU A 28 8.03 2.27 5.61
N ARG A 29 9.22 2.32 6.21
CA ARG A 29 10.39 2.99 5.61
C ARG A 29 10.86 2.30 4.33
N LEU A 30 10.87 0.97 4.33
CA LEU A 30 11.22 0.19 3.14
C LEU A 30 10.23 0.46 2.00
N ILE A 31 8.94 0.48 2.31
CA ILE A 31 7.87 0.81 1.36
C ILE A 31 8.06 2.22 0.82
N THR A 32 8.24 3.23 1.68
CA THR A 32 8.40 4.64 1.24
C THR A 32 9.63 4.81 0.35
N SER A 33 10.71 4.09 0.65
CA SER A 33 11.93 4.15 -0.15
C SER A 33 11.72 3.52 -1.53
N LYS A 34 11.04 2.38 -1.63
CA LYS A 34 10.71 1.75 -2.92
C LYS A 34 9.70 2.57 -3.72
N ALA A 35 8.71 3.14 -3.05
CA ALA A 35 7.70 4.00 -3.65
C ALA A 35 8.25 5.37 -4.08
N GLY A 36 9.42 5.79 -3.59
CA GLY A 36 10.00 7.11 -3.85
C GLY A 36 9.17 8.25 -3.25
N VAL A 37 8.61 8.04 -2.06
CA VAL A 37 7.84 9.02 -1.29
C VAL A 37 8.40 9.15 0.12
N ASN A 38 7.93 10.14 0.88
CA ASN A 38 8.30 10.30 2.28
C ASN A 38 7.35 9.53 3.22
N LEU A 39 7.78 9.31 4.47
CA LEU A 39 6.97 8.62 5.49
C LEU A 39 5.70 9.41 5.88
N ALA A 40 5.74 10.74 5.80
CA ALA A 40 4.59 11.57 6.10
C ALA A 40 3.43 11.30 5.13
N ALA A 41 3.71 11.02 3.86
CA ALA A 41 2.70 10.65 2.86
C ALA A 41 1.99 9.34 3.23
N VAL A 42 2.73 8.33 3.69
CA VAL A 42 2.13 7.06 4.13
C VAL A 42 1.27 7.27 5.39
N ASN A 43 1.76 8.03 6.36
CA ASN A 43 0.99 8.34 7.56
C ASN A 43 -0.27 9.17 7.24
N TYR A 44 -0.19 10.10 6.27
CA TYR A 44 -1.33 10.91 5.86
C TYR A 44 -2.39 10.09 5.10
N HIS A 45 -1.98 9.18 4.21
CA HIS A 45 -2.92 8.40 3.40
C HIS A 45 -3.47 7.15 4.08
N PHE A 46 -2.67 6.49 4.92
CA PHE A 46 -3.02 5.19 5.49
C PHE A 46 -2.99 5.18 7.03
N GLY A 47 -2.24 6.08 7.66
CA GLY A 47 -2.14 6.18 9.13
C GLY A 47 -1.33 5.08 9.81
N SER A 48 -1.40 3.82 9.35
CA SER A 48 -0.67 2.70 9.93
C SER A 48 -0.31 1.62 8.91
N LYS A 49 0.65 0.76 9.26
CA LYS A 49 1.00 -0.42 8.46
C LYS A 49 -0.17 -1.39 8.33
N LYS A 50 -0.98 -1.57 9.37
CA LYS A 50 -2.16 -2.44 9.33
C LYS A 50 -3.20 -1.92 8.34
N ALA A 51 -3.46 -0.61 8.36
CA ALA A 51 -4.38 0.04 7.42
C ALA A 51 -3.84 -0.01 5.98
N LEU A 52 -2.52 0.13 5.78
CA LEU A 52 -1.92 -0.06 4.46
C LEU A 52 -2.06 -1.50 3.95
N ILE A 53 -1.89 -2.51 4.82
CA ILE A 53 -2.15 -3.91 4.46
C ILE A 53 -3.61 -4.08 4.03
N GLN A 54 -4.56 -3.55 4.80
CA GLN A 54 -5.98 -3.60 4.44
C GLN A 54 -6.24 -2.96 3.08
N ALA A 55 -5.67 -1.77 2.82
CA ALA A 55 -5.84 -1.07 1.55
C ALA A 55 -5.30 -1.89 0.35
N VAL A 56 -4.15 -2.58 0.51
CA VAL A 56 -3.63 -3.48 -0.51
C VAL A 56 -4.63 -4.60 -0.80
N PHE A 57 -5.21 -5.23 0.23
CA PHE A 57 -6.22 -6.27 0.02
C PHE A 57 -7.50 -5.73 -0.64
N THR A 58 -8.02 -4.61 -0.15
CA THR A 58 -9.21 -3.93 -0.70
C THR A 58 -9.06 -3.63 -2.19
N ARG A 59 -7.86 -3.23 -2.65
CA ARG A 59 -7.58 -2.99 -4.08
C ARG A 59 -7.87 -4.19 -4.97
N PHE A 60 -7.71 -5.42 -4.46
CA PHE A 60 -7.99 -6.65 -5.20
C PHE A 60 -9.37 -7.23 -4.90
N LEU A 61 -9.79 -7.17 -3.64
CA LEU A 61 -11.03 -7.78 -3.18
C LEU A 61 -12.25 -6.99 -3.66
N ASP A 62 -12.20 -5.67 -3.72
CA ASP A 62 -13.37 -4.88 -4.15
C ASP A 62 -13.78 -5.21 -5.59
N PRO A 63 -12.88 -5.15 -6.61
CA PRO A 63 -13.25 -5.53 -7.98
C PRO A 63 -13.65 -7.00 -8.09
N PHE A 64 -12.98 -7.88 -7.32
CA PHE A 64 -13.30 -9.31 -7.31
C PHE A 64 -14.71 -9.56 -6.79
N VAL A 65 -15.09 -8.97 -5.65
CA VAL A 65 -16.42 -9.12 -5.06
C VAL A 65 -17.49 -8.53 -5.99
N THR A 66 -17.26 -7.35 -6.57
CA THR A 66 -18.19 -6.76 -7.55
C THR A 66 -18.38 -7.65 -8.79
N SER A 67 -17.39 -8.44 -9.19
CA SER A 67 -17.52 -9.38 -10.32
C SER A 67 -18.31 -10.65 -10.03
N LEU A 68 -18.62 -10.92 -8.76
CA LEU A 68 -19.38 -12.10 -8.32
C LEU A 68 -20.89 -11.84 -8.21
N GLU A 69 -21.32 -10.59 -8.33
CA GLU A 69 -22.74 -10.17 -8.40
C GLU A 69 -23.24 -10.16 -9.85
#